data_AF-A0A3N7JZB4-F1
#
_entry.id   AF-A0A3N7JZB4-F1
#
_cell.length_a   1.000
_cell.length_b   1.000
_cell.length_c   1.000
_cell.angle_alpha   90.00
_cell.angle_beta   90.00
_cell.angle_gamma   90.00
#
_symmetry.space_group_name_H-M   'P 1'
#
loop_
_entity.id
_entity.type
_entity.pdbx_description
1 polymer ?
#
loop_
_entity_poly.entity_id
_entity_poly.type
_entity_poly.pdbx_seq_one_letter_code
_entity_poly.pdbx_strand_id
1 'polypeptide(L)'
;MSARCAPGALVVRCPHCRCFVDARPPPEPMPTEPPRTAPRRHPRLRVLAVPLAAAAVLHAVLLTMGDELHLQVEPARTAAMQVRAVAAPQPPVVPVVQEPAPAPAGRPLPIPTQKPTPTPAPAKPDLPKPAPKPPEPTPVPVDSEPPPPQLAKAADPPAPVNPDMVVQVAAPAANASTPSQGETVPVYKTVLPPAFKMRYSLNRGFFSGSGELNWKPSGDKYELRLDGTVAGMTLLTQQSGGLIDAYGIAPVRFTDTRSRKGTAAANFQRDKGKITYSGPTVEVPLIPGAQDRLSWMVQISGVLNADPRLAAPDGKVTLFVTGSAGDADVWIFRYAGTENLRTDSGIWKAVKFTREPRKAYDRTVEVWLAPTRNHLPIRARFTASADGAAFELLLRDIESP
;
A
#
# COMPACT_ATOMS: atom_id res chain seq x y z
N MET A 1 -50.10 -92.41 -28.61
CA MET A 1 -50.36 -92.58 -30.05
C MET A 1 -49.29 -91.83 -30.83
N SER A 2 -48.68 -92.56 -31.76
CA SER A 2 -47.55 -92.19 -32.59
C SER A 2 -47.75 -90.96 -33.47
N ALA A 3 -46.60 -90.43 -33.89
CA ALA A 3 -46.23 -90.02 -35.27
C ALA A 3 -45.81 -88.55 -35.36
N ARG A 4 -44.78 -88.15 -36.11
CA ARG A 4 -43.64 -88.78 -36.80
C ARG A 4 -42.80 -87.60 -37.36
N CYS A 5 -41.50 -87.80 -37.51
CA CYS A 5 -40.48 -86.84 -37.95
C CYS A 5 -40.57 -86.40 -39.43
N ALA A 6 -39.83 -85.32 -39.75
CA ALA A 6 -39.09 -85.12 -41.00
C ALA A 6 -37.89 -84.16 -40.78
N PRO A 7 -36.79 -84.21 -41.58
CA PRO A 7 -35.40 -84.19 -41.10
C PRO A 7 -34.45 -83.14 -41.75
N GLY A 8 -33.20 -83.04 -41.25
CA GLY A 8 -32.02 -82.45 -41.95
C GLY A 8 -31.14 -81.55 -41.05
N ALA A 9 -30.17 -82.08 -40.29
CA ALA A 9 -28.72 -82.20 -40.60
C ALA A 9 -28.03 -80.84 -40.90
N LEU A 10 -27.07 -80.34 -40.12
CA LEU A 10 -25.74 -80.91 -39.90
C LEU A 10 -25.14 -80.40 -38.56
N VAL A 11 -24.58 -81.30 -37.75
CA VAL A 11 -23.79 -80.97 -36.55
C VAL A 11 -22.33 -81.29 -36.85
N VAL A 12 -21.45 -80.29 -36.76
CA VAL A 12 -20.01 -80.50 -36.57
C VAL A 12 -19.63 -79.87 -35.23
N ARG A 13 -19.11 -80.71 -34.34
CA ARG A 13 -18.70 -80.38 -32.96
C ARG A 13 -17.46 -79.48 -32.95
N CYS A 14 -17.49 -78.46 -32.10
CA CYS A 14 -16.28 -77.79 -31.59
C CYS A 14 -16.39 -77.71 -30.05
N PRO A 15 -15.40 -78.15 -29.24
CA PRO A 15 -15.60 -78.42 -27.82
C PRO A 15 -14.96 -77.37 -26.91
N HIS A 16 -15.48 -76.14 -26.86
CA HIS A 16 -15.38 -75.23 -25.69
C HIS A 16 -16.01 -73.87 -26.01
N CYS A 17 -17.28 -73.67 -25.68
CA CYS A 17 -17.82 -72.36 -25.29
C CYS A 17 -19.26 -72.54 -24.79
N ARG A 18 -19.50 -72.20 -23.51
CA ARG A 18 -20.82 -72.20 -22.88
C ARG A 18 -21.68 -71.11 -23.53
N CYS A 19 -22.65 -71.50 -24.35
CA CYS A 19 -23.70 -70.61 -24.83
C CYS A 19 -24.83 -70.52 -23.80
N PHE A 20 -25.05 -69.29 -23.37
CA PHE A 20 -26.15 -68.77 -22.55
C PHE A 20 -27.49 -69.03 -23.26
N VAL A 21 -28.47 -69.64 -22.59
CA VAL A 21 -29.85 -69.74 -23.11
C VAL A 21 -30.73 -68.74 -22.37
N ASP A 22 -31.17 -67.79 -23.18
CA ASP A 22 -32.02 -66.63 -22.95
C ASP A 22 -33.45 -67.09 -22.62
N ALA A 23 -33.95 -66.76 -21.41
CA ALA A 23 -35.36 -66.93 -21.04
C ALA A 23 -36.00 -65.55 -20.97
N ARG A 24 -36.60 -65.09 -22.08
CA ARG A 24 -37.36 -63.83 -22.11
C ARG A 24 -38.84 -64.07 -21.80
N PRO A 25 -39.44 -63.27 -20.91
CA PRO A 25 -40.88 -63.30 -20.59
C PRO A 25 -41.75 -62.76 -21.76
N PRO A 26 -43.07 -63.04 -21.75
CA PRO A 26 -44.00 -62.74 -22.84
C PRO A 26 -44.18 -61.24 -23.14
N PRO A 27 -44.65 -60.89 -24.35
CA PRO A 27 -44.69 -59.50 -24.82
C PRO A 27 -45.73 -58.64 -24.09
N GLU A 28 -45.30 -57.44 -23.70
CA GLU A 28 -46.14 -56.34 -23.20
C GLU A 28 -47.04 -55.74 -24.31
N PRO A 29 -48.22 -55.21 -23.97
CA PRO A 29 -49.13 -54.61 -24.93
C PRO A 29 -48.59 -53.30 -25.53
N MET A 30 -48.87 -53.12 -26.82
CA MET A 30 -48.45 -52.01 -27.68
C MET A 30 -48.80 -50.62 -27.10
N PRO A 31 -47.92 -49.61 -27.26
CA PRO A 31 -48.21 -48.25 -26.85
C PRO A 31 -49.24 -47.60 -27.79
N THR A 32 -50.26 -46.99 -27.19
CA THR A 32 -51.24 -46.13 -27.86
C THR A 32 -50.58 -44.83 -28.32
N GLU A 33 -50.74 -44.52 -29.61
CA GLU A 33 -50.27 -43.29 -30.24
C GLU A 33 -51.05 -42.07 -29.71
N PRO A 34 -50.40 -41.04 -29.13
CA PRO A 34 -51.09 -39.82 -28.74
C PRO A 34 -51.39 -38.93 -29.98
N PRO A 35 -52.46 -38.12 -29.94
CA PRO A 35 -52.89 -37.33 -31.08
C PRO A 35 -51.88 -36.22 -31.44
N ARG A 36 -51.68 -36.00 -32.76
CA ARG A 36 -50.88 -34.90 -33.30
C ARG A 36 -51.48 -33.54 -32.90
N THR A 37 -50.83 -32.84 -31.97
CA THR A 37 -51.11 -31.44 -31.64
C THR A 37 -50.51 -30.47 -32.67
N ALA A 38 -51.33 -29.52 -33.12
CA ALA A 38 -50.96 -28.40 -33.99
C ALA A 38 -49.87 -27.48 -33.39
N PRO A 39 -49.08 -26.75 -34.20
CA PRO A 39 -47.97 -25.94 -33.72
C PRO A 39 -48.49 -24.72 -32.92
N ARG A 40 -48.19 -24.70 -31.62
CA ARG A 40 -48.37 -23.52 -30.76
C ARG A 40 -47.34 -22.45 -31.13
N ARG A 41 -47.80 -21.30 -31.65
CA ARG A 41 -46.98 -20.09 -31.80
C ARG A 41 -46.44 -19.66 -30.43
N HIS A 42 -45.11 -19.62 -30.29
CA HIS A 42 -44.43 -19.30 -29.03
C HIS A 42 -44.60 -17.82 -28.64
N PRO A 43 -45.00 -17.50 -27.39
CA PRO A 43 -45.11 -16.11 -26.91
C PRO A 43 -43.77 -15.50 -26.46
N ARG A 44 -42.65 -16.18 -26.72
CA ARG A 44 -41.31 -15.77 -26.24
C ARG A 44 -40.75 -14.50 -26.92
N LEU A 45 -41.32 -14.05 -28.03
CA LEU A 45 -40.88 -12.80 -28.68
C LEU A 45 -41.32 -11.53 -27.92
N ARG A 46 -42.38 -11.61 -27.09
CA ARG A 46 -42.89 -10.42 -26.37
C ARG A 46 -42.08 -10.04 -25.13
N VAL A 47 -41.34 -10.99 -24.54
CA VAL A 47 -40.56 -10.75 -23.32
C VAL A 47 -39.26 -9.97 -23.60
N LEU A 48 -38.73 -10.04 -24.83
CA LEU A 48 -37.55 -9.27 -25.26
C LEU A 48 -37.90 -7.90 -25.88
N ALA A 49 -39.15 -7.69 -26.30
CA ALA A 49 -39.58 -6.43 -26.91
C ALA A 49 -39.67 -5.28 -25.90
N VAL A 50 -40.04 -5.58 -24.64
CA VAL A 50 -40.19 -4.58 -23.57
C VAL A 50 -38.87 -3.91 -23.18
N PRO A 51 -37.76 -4.63 -22.89
CA PRO A 51 -36.50 -3.98 -22.54
C PRO A 51 -35.87 -3.22 -23.71
N LEU A 52 -36.04 -3.70 -24.95
CA LEU A 52 -35.58 -3.01 -26.15
C LEU A 52 -36.35 -1.69 -26.39
N ALA A 53 -37.67 -1.69 -26.19
CA ALA A 53 -38.47 -0.47 -26.27
C ALA A 53 -38.11 0.52 -25.16
N ALA A 54 -37.89 0.05 -23.92
CA ALA A 54 -37.46 0.90 -22.82
C ALA A 54 -36.07 1.53 -23.06
N ALA A 55 -35.13 0.76 -23.59
CA ALA A 55 -33.80 1.27 -23.96
C ALA A 55 -33.87 2.30 -25.10
N ALA A 56 -34.73 2.08 -26.10
CA ALA A 56 -34.94 3.03 -27.20
C ALA A 56 -35.58 4.33 -26.73
N VAL A 57 -36.57 4.27 -25.82
CA VAL A 57 -37.18 5.48 -25.21
C VAL A 57 -36.16 6.24 -24.38
N LEU A 58 -35.32 5.55 -23.59
CA LEU A 58 -34.26 6.20 -22.80
C LEU A 58 -33.24 6.91 -23.70
N HIS A 59 -32.83 6.28 -24.81
CA HIS A 59 -31.91 6.91 -25.77
C HIS A 59 -32.57 8.11 -26.48
N ALA A 60 -33.86 8.02 -26.83
CA ALA A 60 -34.59 9.14 -27.41
C ALA A 60 -34.67 10.31 -26.43
N VAL A 61 -34.97 10.07 -25.15
CA VAL A 61 -34.98 11.12 -24.11
C VAL A 61 -33.60 11.76 -23.95
N LEU A 62 -32.53 10.96 -23.86
CA LEU A 62 -31.15 11.46 -23.76
C LEU A 62 -30.73 12.30 -24.99
N LEU A 63 -31.15 11.92 -26.19
CA LEU A 63 -30.86 12.68 -27.41
C LEU A 63 -31.66 13.99 -27.47
N THR A 64 -32.91 14.01 -26.99
CA THR A 64 -33.71 15.25 -26.91
C THR A 64 -33.28 16.19 -25.78
N MET A 65 -32.65 15.67 -24.72
CA MET A 65 -32.10 16.49 -23.63
C MET A 65 -30.71 17.07 -23.96
N GLY A 66 -30.07 16.63 -25.06
CA GLY A 66 -28.76 17.11 -25.50
C GLY A 66 -28.78 18.42 -26.30
N ASP A 67 -29.96 18.86 -26.76
CA ASP A 67 -30.10 20.04 -27.62
C ASP A 67 -30.35 21.36 -26.84
N GLU A 68 -30.70 21.25 -25.55
CA GLU A 68 -30.96 22.39 -24.65
C GLU A 68 -29.76 22.78 -23.76
N LEU A 69 -28.57 22.18 -23.96
CA LEU A 69 -27.34 22.64 -23.32
C LEU A 69 -26.48 23.44 -24.32
N HIS A 70 -27.04 24.53 -24.83
CA HIS A 70 -26.28 25.58 -25.48
C HIS A 70 -25.47 26.35 -24.42
N LEU A 71 -24.40 25.73 -23.92
CA LEU A 71 -23.34 26.45 -23.22
C LEU A 71 -22.77 27.45 -24.21
N GLN A 72 -23.17 28.71 -24.08
CA GLN A 72 -22.48 29.82 -24.72
C GLN A 72 -21.04 29.82 -24.20
N VAL A 73 -20.17 29.15 -24.96
CA VAL A 73 -18.74 29.35 -24.86
C VAL A 73 -18.49 30.71 -25.48
N GLU A 74 -18.57 31.76 -24.66
CA GLU A 74 -17.95 33.04 -24.96
C GLU A 74 -16.50 32.73 -25.37
N PRO A 75 -16.05 33.09 -26.58
CA PRO A 75 -14.65 32.96 -26.92
C PRO A 75 -13.89 33.85 -25.95
N ALA A 76 -13.09 33.23 -25.08
CA ALA A 76 -12.23 33.94 -24.16
C ALA A 76 -11.47 35.00 -24.95
N ARG A 77 -11.77 36.28 -24.67
CA ARG A 77 -10.97 37.39 -25.19
C ARG A 77 -9.54 37.07 -24.83
N THR A 78 -8.72 36.84 -25.87
CA THR A 78 -7.28 36.79 -25.74
C THR A 78 -6.83 38.12 -25.17
N ALA A 79 -6.70 38.18 -23.85
CA ALA A 79 -5.97 39.24 -23.19
C ALA A 79 -4.53 39.13 -23.68
N ALA A 80 -4.18 39.96 -24.66
CA ALA A 80 -2.81 40.13 -25.10
C ALA A 80 -1.98 40.49 -23.87
N MET A 81 -1.15 39.56 -23.42
CA MET A 81 -0.21 39.78 -22.33
C MET A 81 0.85 40.79 -22.81
N GLN A 82 0.64 42.06 -22.48
CA GLN A 82 1.66 43.08 -22.69
C GLN A 82 2.77 42.88 -21.65
N VAL A 83 3.86 42.24 -22.05
CA VAL A 83 5.10 42.20 -21.27
C VAL A 83 5.75 43.57 -21.38
N ARG A 84 5.47 44.46 -20.42
CA ARG A 84 6.25 45.67 -20.23
C ARG A 84 7.47 45.31 -19.38
N ALA A 85 8.64 45.25 -20.01
CA ALA A 85 9.90 45.13 -19.28
C ALA A 85 10.08 46.38 -18.41
N VAL A 86 9.89 46.22 -17.10
CA VAL A 86 10.28 47.23 -16.13
C VAL A 86 11.78 47.08 -15.94
N ALA A 87 12.55 48.06 -16.41
CA ALA A 87 13.98 48.12 -16.13
C ALA A 87 14.19 48.13 -14.61
N ALA A 88 14.97 47.18 -14.11
CA ALA A 88 15.35 47.15 -12.71
C ALA A 88 16.06 48.48 -12.35
N PRO A 89 15.71 49.13 -11.23
CA PRO A 89 16.46 50.29 -10.78
C PRO A 89 17.90 49.85 -10.51
N GLN A 90 18.85 50.49 -11.19
CA GLN A 90 20.26 50.26 -10.93
C GLN A 90 20.53 50.64 -9.46
N PRO A 91 21.21 49.79 -8.68
CA PRO A 91 21.60 50.15 -7.33
C PRO A 91 22.47 51.41 -7.38
N PRO A 92 22.30 52.37 -6.44
CA PRO A 92 23.15 53.55 -6.41
C PRO A 92 24.61 53.12 -6.23
N VAL A 93 25.47 53.65 -7.10
CA VAL A 93 26.92 53.51 -6.96
C VAL A 93 27.31 54.22 -5.66
N VAL A 94 27.65 53.43 -4.64
CA VAL A 94 28.24 53.94 -3.40
C VAL A 94 29.67 54.36 -3.76
N PRO A 95 30.09 55.61 -3.48
CA PRO A 95 31.49 55.98 -3.66
C PRO A 95 32.34 55.15 -2.71
N VAL A 96 33.33 54.45 -3.26
CA VAL A 96 34.37 53.76 -2.49
C VAL A 96 35.12 54.82 -1.68
N VAL A 97 34.88 54.83 -0.36
CA VAL A 97 35.76 55.50 0.59
C VAL A 97 37.04 54.69 0.64
N GLN A 98 38.15 55.30 0.20
CA GLN A 98 39.48 54.72 0.33
C GLN A 98 39.83 54.59 1.82
N GLU A 99 40.07 53.36 2.25
CA GLU A 99 40.64 53.06 3.56
C GLU A 99 42.10 53.54 3.62
N PRO A 100 42.54 54.27 4.66
CA PRO A 100 43.92 54.73 4.76
C PRO A 100 44.88 53.56 5.00
N ALA A 101 46.06 53.64 4.39
CA ALA A 101 47.14 52.67 4.51
C ALA A 101 47.56 52.42 5.98
N PRO A 102 47.93 51.17 6.35
CA PRO A 102 48.38 50.86 7.70
C PRO A 102 49.82 51.36 7.93
N ALA A 103 50.02 51.98 9.10
CA ALA A 103 51.32 52.40 9.62
C ALA A 103 52.17 51.19 10.09
N PRO A 104 53.51 51.31 10.15
CA PRO A 104 54.42 50.17 10.26
C PRO A 104 54.54 49.58 11.68
N ALA A 105 54.95 48.31 11.69
CA ALA A 105 55.02 47.38 12.82
C ALA A 105 55.77 47.89 14.06
N GLY A 106 55.11 47.80 15.20
CA GLY A 106 55.70 47.87 16.54
C GLY A 106 56.33 46.54 16.96
N ARG A 107 57.53 46.65 17.50
CA ARG A 107 58.46 45.61 17.98
C ARG A 107 57.83 44.66 19.03
N PRO A 108 58.15 43.35 19.07
CA PRO A 108 57.61 42.45 20.09
C PRO A 108 58.37 42.58 21.43
N LEU A 109 57.62 42.67 22.54
CA LEU A 109 58.13 42.53 23.91
C LEU A 109 58.16 41.05 24.35
N PRO A 110 59.04 40.67 25.29
CA PRO A 110 59.42 39.28 25.54
C PRO A 110 58.41 38.47 26.37
N ILE A 111 58.38 37.17 26.09
CA ILE A 111 57.58 36.13 26.78
C ILE A 111 58.18 35.84 28.17
N PRO A 112 57.40 35.81 29.27
CA PRO A 112 57.88 35.29 30.54
C PRO A 112 57.85 33.76 30.56
N THR A 113 59.03 33.17 30.76
CA THR A 113 59.26 31.76 31.06
C THR A 113 58.70 31.38 32.43
N GLN A 114 57.82 30.38 32.49
CA GLN A 114 57.48 29.68 33.74
C GLN A 114 58.17 28.31 33.78
N LYS A 115 58.75 28.03 34.95
CA LYS A 115 59.61 26.90 35.32
C LYS A 115 58.76 25.66 35.69
N PRO A 116 59.20 24.43 35.42
CA PRO A 116 58.41 23.22 35.64
C PRO A 116 58.63 22.57 37.02
N THR A 117 57.73 21.62 37.34
CA THR A 117 57.85 20.43 38.27
C THR A 117 56.92 20.48 39.51
N PRO A 118 56.40 19.36 40.11
CA PRO A 118 56.34 17.94 39.69
C PRO A 118 54.93 17.29 39.68
N THR A 119 54.89 16.14 39.01
CA THR A 119 53.92 15.04 38.97
C THR A 119 53.51 14.45 40.34
N PRO A 120 52.26 13.96 40.50
CA PRO A 120 51.93 12.88 41.43
C PRO A 120 51.79 11.53 40.72
N ALA A 121 52.38 10.50 41.33
CA ALA A 121 52.40 9.11 40.92
C ALA A 121 51.02 8.39 41.03
N PRO A 122 50.81 7.28 40.30
CA PRO A 122 49.55 6.55 40.28
C PRO A 122 49.32 5.69 41.53
N ALA A 123 48.09 5.74 42.07
CA ALA A 123 47.64 4.89 43.16
C ALA A 123 47.28 3.48 42.66
N LYS A 124 47.69 2.47 43.43
CA LYS A 124 47.43 1.02 43.22
C LYS A 124 45.93 0.68 43.37
N PRO A 125 45.43 -0.35 42.68
CA PRO A 125 44.11 -0.95 42.94
C PRO A 125 44.17 -1.93 44.12
N ASP A 126 43.23 -1.79 45.06
CA ASP A 126 42.95 -2.80 46.08
C ASP A 126 41.93 -3.84 45.57
N LEU A 127 42.27 -5.12 45.80
CA LEU A 127 41.44 -6.30 45.56
C LEU A 127 40.41 -6.49 46.69
N PRO A 128 39.17 -6.89 46.35
CA PRO A 128 38.40 -7.76 47.25
C PRO A 128 38.18 -9.19 46.68
N LYS A 129 38.14 -10.12 47.62
CA LYS A 129 38.07 -11.60 47.54
C LYS A 129 36.67 -12.13 47.10
N PRO A 130 36.53 -13.38 46.59
CA PRO A 130 35.37 -13.79 45.77
C PRO A 130 34.25 -14.60 46.48
N ALA A 131 33.07 -14.56 45.81
CA ALA A 131 31.91 -15.47 45.75
C ALA A 131 30.96 -15.61 46.97
N PRO A 132 29.63 -15.73 46.72
CA PRO A 132 29.07 -17.05 46.43
C PRO A 132 28.17 -17.15 45.17
N LYS A 133 27.95 -18.41 44.80
CA LYS A 133 27.48 -19.02 43.53
C LYS A 133 25.96 -18.85 43.29
N PRO A 134 25.50 -18.53 42.06
CA PRO A 134 24.10 -18.69 41.65
C PRO A 134 23.71 -20.18 41.46
N PRO A 135 22.45 -20.57 41.73
CA PRO A 135 22.00 -21.95 41.56
C PRO A 135 21.84 -22.33 40.07
N GLU A 136 22.22 -23.57 39.82
CA GLU A 136 22.20 -24.31 38.56
C GLU A 136 20.77 -24.70 38.14
N PRO A 137 20.36 -24.47 36.89
CA PRO A 137 19.20 -25.15 36.31
C PRO A 137 19.63 -26.48 35.68
N THR A 138 19.04 -27.55 36.19
CA THR A 138 19.12 -28.95 35.75
C THR A 138 18.82 -29.10 34.25
N PRO A 139 19.58 -29.93 33.51
CA PRO A 139 19.27 -30.27 32.13
C PRO A 139 18.17 -31.34 32.07
N VAL A 140 17.10 -31.07 31.31
CA VAL A 140 16.13 -32.07 30.87
C VAL A 140 16.61 -32.65 29.52
N PRO A 141 16.71 -33.98 29.36
CA PRO A 141 17.05 -34.60 28.09
C PRO A 141 15.78 -34.87 27.30
N VAL A 142 15.70 -34.41 26.04
CA VAL A 142 14.85 -35.07 25.04
C VAL A 142 15.59 -35.09 23.72
N ASP A 143 16.13 -36.27 23.48
CA ASP A 143 16.55 -36.82 22.21
C ASP A 143 15.32 -37.07 21.32
N SER A 144 15.37 -36.69 20.04
CA SER A 144 14.62 -37.30 18.92
C SER A 144 14.98 -36.57 17.62
N GLU A 145 15.90 -37.18 16.87
CA GLU A 145 16.10 -37.00 15.42
C GLU A 145 15.03 -37.80 14.61
N PRO A 146 15.02 -37.78 13.26
CA PRO A 146 13.86 -37.47 12.42
C PRO A 146 13.18 -38.71 11.80
N PRO A 147 12.18 -38.51 10.92
CA PRO A 147 12.44 -38.97 9.53
C PRO A 147 11.87 -38.05 8.42
N PRO A 148 12.50 -38.03 7.22
CA PRO A 148 11.93 -37.54 5.95
C PRO A 148 11.41 -38.75 5.11
N PRO A 149 11.13 -38.65 3.79
CA PRO A 149 10.57 -37.57 2.96
C PRO A 149 9.29 -38.03 2.21
N GLN A 150 8.55 -37.13 1.54
CA GLN A 150 7.89 -37.52 0.28
C GLN A 150 7.67 -36.35 -0.68
N LEU A 151 8.30 -36.49 -1.85
CA LEU A 151 7.96 -35.78 -3.08
C LEU A 151 6.56 -36.18 -3.54
N ALA A 152 5.77 -35.21 -4.00
CA ALA A 152 4.87 -35.42 -5.13
C ALA A 152 4.80 -34.16 -5.98
N LYS A 153 5.17 -34.36 -7.24
CA LYS A 153 5.24 -33.44 -8.36
C LYS A 153 3.88 -33.47 -9.07
N ALA A 154 3.31 -32.32 -9.40
CA ALA A 154 2.41 -32.18 -10.55
C ALA A 154 2.51 -30.74 -11.05
N ALA A 155 3.30 -30.58 -12.11
CA ALA A 155 3.20 -29.45 -13.00
C ALA A 155 1.96 -29.68 -13.87
N ASP A 156 1.01 -28.74 -13.86
CA ASP A 156 0.03 -28.65 -14.93
C ASP A 156 0.59 -27.77 -16.05
N PRO A 157 0.38 -28.15 -17.32
CA PRO A 157 0.92 -27.45 -18.47
C PRO A 157 0.22 -26.09 -18.70
N PRO A 158 0.92 -25.06 -19.19
CA PRO A 158 0.26 -23.84 -19.61
C PRO A 158 -0.60 -24.11 -20.85
N ALA A 159 -1.90 -23.83 -20.74
CA ALA A 159 -2.80 -23.76 -21.87
C ALA A 159 -2.39 -22.61 -22.83
N PRO A 160 -2.66 -22.73 -24.14
CA PRO A 160 -2.04 -21.91 -25.16
C PRO A 160 -2.58 -20.47 -25.17
N VAL A 161 -1.68 -19.50 -25.08
CA VAL A 161 -1.92 -18.10 -25.44
C VAL A 161 -1.89 -17.98 -26.96
N ASN A 162 -3.05 -17.68 -27.56
CA ASN A 162 -3.08 -17.15 -28.92
C ASN A 162 -2.60 -15.69 -28.92
N PRO A 163 -1.80 -15.28 -29.92
CA PRO A 163 -1.12 -13.99 -29.94
C PRO A 163 -2.03 -12.96 -30.61
N ASP A 164 -2.35 -11.86 -29.91
CA ASP A 164 -2.60 -10.56 -30.54
C ASP A 164 -2.76 -9.48 -29.45
N MET A 165 -1.63 -8.84 -29.13
CA MET A 165 -1.49 -7.39 -28.97
C MET A 165 -0.10 -7.13 -28.39
N VAL A 166 0.84 -6.99 -29.32
CA VAL A 166 2.17 -6.41 -29.09
C VAL A 166 2.02 -4.98 -28.57
N VAL A 167 2.15 -4.80 -27.27
CA VAL A 167 2.72 -3.57 -26.71
C VAL A 167 4.10 -3.93 -26.19
N GLN A 168 5.09 -3.37 -26.88
CA GLN A 168 6.51 -3.48 -26.68
C GLN A 168 6.89 -3.39 -25.19
N VAL A 169 7.18 -4.53 -24.56
CA VAL A 169 7.77 -4.59 -23.23
C VAL A 169 9.25 -4.24 -23.40
N ALA A 170 9.57 -2.97 -23.17
CA ALA A 170 10.92 -2.63 -22.75
C ALA A 170 11.15 -3.33 -21.41
N ALA A 171 12.17 -4.21 -21.37
CA ALA A 171 12.60 -4.88 -20.16
C ALA A 171 12.81 -3.85 -19.02
N PRO A 172 12.33 -4.09 -17.80
CA PRO A 172 12.73 -3.25 -16.69
C PRO A 172 14.20 -3.58 -16.39
N ALA A 173 15.09 -2.68 -16.79
CA ALA A 173 16.43 -2.62 -16.24
C ALA A 173 16.32 -2.62 -14.71
N ALA A 174 17.06 -3.52 -14.09
CA ALA A 174 17.22 -3.62 -12.65
C ALA A 174 17.83 -2.32 -12.11
N ASN A 175 16.99 -1.36 -11.78
CA ASN A 175 17.34 -0.23 -10.93
C ASN A 175 16.56 -0.38 -9.63
N ALA A 176 17.00 -1.35 -8.82
CA ALA A 176 16.80 -1.24 -7.38
C ALA A 176 17.50 0.06 -6.97
N SER A 177 16.69 1.11 -6.76
CA SER A 177 17.20 2.39 -6.32
C SER A 177 17.71 2.20 -4.89
N THR A 178 19.00 1.93 -4.75
CA THR A 178 19.71 2.09 -3.50
C THR A 178 19.41 3.51 -2.99
N PRO A 179 19.09 3.71 -1.69
CA PRO A 179 18.98 5.04 -1.14
C PRO A 179 20.22 5.84 -1.55
N SER A 180 20.01 7.06 -2.07
CA SER A 180 21.09 8.01 -2.36
C SER A 180 22.09 7.99 -1.20
N GLN A 181 23.30 7.50 -1.45
CA GLN A 181 24.36 7.40 -0.47
C GLN A 181 24.63 8.81 0.09
N GLY A 182 24.26 9.06 1.35
CA GLY A 182 24.55 10.33 2.03
C GLY A 182 23.53 10.79 3.07
N GLU A 183 22.26 10.39 2.99
CA GLU A 183 21.25 10.81 3.96
C GLU A 183 20.91 9.67 4.93
N THR A 184 21.43 9.76 6.16
CA THR A 184 21.12 8.83 7.24
C THR A 184 19.66 9.00 7.67
N VAL A 185 18.88 7.91 7.65
CA VAL A 185 17.50 7.92 8.16
C VAL A 185 17.56 7.88 9.70
N PRO A 186 17.04 8.90 10.40
CA PRO A 186 17.04 8.93 11.85
C PRO A 186 16.03 7.93 12.44
N VAL A 187 16.28 7.53 13.68
CA VAL A 187 15.30 6.85 14.51
C VAL A 187 14.67 7.82 15.50
N TYR A 188 13.42 7.57 15.89
CA TYR A 188 12.65 8.48 16.74
C TYR A 188 12.16 7.79 18.01
N LYS A 189 12.11 8.53 19.11
CA LYS A 189 11.23 8.18 20.24
C LYS A 189 9.79 8.41 19.80
N THR A 190 8.85 7.62 20.32
CA THR A 190 7.43 7.77 19.99
C THR A 190 6.55 7.68 21.24
N VAL A 191 5.44 8.41 21.20
CA VAL A 191 4.31 8.27 22.14
C VAL A 191 3.08 7.99 21.28
N LEU A 192 2.81 6.70 21.04
CA LEU A 192 1.75 6.28 20.12
C LEU A 192 0.35 6.63 20.67
N PRO A 193 -0.61 7.00 19.81
CA PRO A 193 -1.98 7.26 20.24
C PRO A 193 -2.65 5.99 20.79
N PRO A 194 -3.67 6.12 21.68
CA PRO A 194 -4.52 5.01 22.07
C PRO A 194 -5.24 4.42 20.85
N ALA A 195 -5.89 3.27 21.02
CA ALA A 195 -6.72 2.68 19.95
C ALA A 195 -7.75 3.70 19.45
N PHE A 196 -8.04 3.68 18.14
CA PHE A 196 -9.04 4.58 17.57
C PHE A 196 -9.64 3.99 16.28
N LYS A 197 -10.80 4.52 15.92
CA LYS A 197 -11.39 4.38 14.60
C LYS A 197 -11.71 5.75 14.02
N MET A 198 -11.17 6.06 12.85
CA MET A 198 -11.44 7.30 12.12
C MET A 198 -12.20 7.00 10.84
N ARG A 199 -13.33 7.69 10.65
CA ARG A 199 -14.09 7.69 9.40
C ARG A 199 -13.71 8.90 8.57
N TYR A 200 -13.50 8.70 7.28
CA TYR A 200 -13.13 9.73 6.31
C TYR A 200 -14.15 9.82 5.18
N SER A 201 -14.30 11.02 4.63
CA SER A 201 -14.67 11.20 3.25
C SER A 201 -13.45 10.91 2.39
N LEU A 202 -13.64 10.10 1.35
CA LEU A 202 -12.59 9.73 0.42
C LEU A 202 -12.88 10.40 -0.92
N ASN A 203 -11.99 11.24 -1.42
CA ASN A 203 -12.15 11.90 -2.71
C ASN A 203 -11.02 11.51 -3.66
N ARG A 204 -11.37 11.23 -4.92
CA ARG A 204 -10.40 10.93 -5.99
C ARG A 204 -10.89 11.48 -7.33
N GLY A 205 -10.41 12.67 -7.70
CA GLY A 205 -10.96 13.40 -8.85
C GLY A 205 -12.45 13.65 -8.66
N PHE A 206 -13.27 13.21 -9.61
CA PHE A 206 -14.74 13.33 -9.54
C PHE A 206 -15.43 12.25 -8.69
N PHE A 207 -14.70 11.24 -8.22
CA PHE A 207 -15.26 10.17 -7.41
C PHE A 207 -15.17 10.51 -5.92
N SER A 208 -16.26 10.31 -5.19
CA SER A 208 -16.31 10.39 -3.74
C SER A 208 -16.72 9.05 -3.12
N GLY A 209 -16.33 8.84 -1.87
CA GLY A 209 -16.49 7.59 -1.16
C GLY A 209 -16.31 7.76 0.34
N SER A 210 -16.15 6.63 1.04
CA SER A 210 -15.84 6.59 2.46
C SER A 210 -14.53 5.85 2.71
N GLY A 211 -13.82 6.28 3.74
CA GLY A 211 -12.66 5.58 4.29
C GLY A 211 -12.87 5.25 5.76
N GLU A 212 -12.33 4.14 6.23
CA GLU A 212 -12.23 3.81 7.66
C GLU A 212 -10.80 3.41 7.99
N LEU A 213 -10.16 4.13 8.90
CA LEU A 213 -8.85 3.80 9.47
C LEU A 213 -9.05 3.28 10.90
N ASN A 214 -8.59 2.07 11.17
CA ASN A 214 -8.73 1.41 12.46
C ASN A 214 -7.34 1.05 13.01
N TRP A 215 -6.99 1.62 14.16
CA TRP A 215 -5.73 1.42 14.86
C TRP A 215 -5.97 0.68 16.18
N LYS A 216 -5.30 -0.47 16.34
CA LYS A 216 -5.42 -1.36 17.51
C LYS A 216 -4.04 -1.74 18.04
N PRO A 217 -3.45 -0.95 18.95
CA PRO A 217 -2.28 -1.38 19.71
C PRO A 217 -2.70 -2.39 20.79
N SER A 218 -1.87 -3.40 21.03
CA SER A 218 -2.07 -4.44 22.03
C SER A 218 -0.72 -4.91 22.58
N GLY A 219 -0.33 -4.35 23.73
CA GLY A 219 0.99 -4.60 24.33
C GLY A 219 2.12 -4.17 23.39
N ASP A 220 2.96 -5.13 23.01
CA ASP A 220 4.08 -4.96 22.07
C ASP A 220 3.69 -5.22 20.60
N LYS A 221 2.39 -5.39 20.31
CA LYS A 221 1.85 -5.67 18.97
C LYS A 221 0.88 -4.60 18.52
N TYR A 222 0.61 -4.56 17.22
CA TYR A 222 -0.45 -3.72 16.67
C TYR A 222 -1.11 -4.32 15.43
N GLU A 223 -2.33 -3.84 15.17
CA GLU A 223 -3.01 -3.96 13.88
C GLU A 223 -3.46 -2.57 13.41
N LEU A 224 -3.26 -2.29 12.12
CA LEU A 224 -3.70 -1.07 11.46
C LEU A 224 -4.37 -1.44 10.14
N ARG A 225 -5.58 -0.94 9.91
CA ARG A 225 -6.36 -1.23 8.70
C ARG A 225 -6.98 0.03 8.13
N LEU A 226 -6.87 0.21 6.82
CA LEU A 226 -7.57 1.24 6.06
C LEU A 226 -8.44 0.57 5.00
N ASP A 227 -9.76 0.74 5.10
CA ASP A 227 -10.71 0.35 4.07
C ASP A 227 -11.21 1.59 3.33
N GLY A 228 -11.28 1.54 2.01
CA GLY A 228 -11.84 2.60 1.17
C GLY A 228 -12.92 2.05 0.25
N THR A 229 -14.08 2.68 0.22
CA THR A 229 -15.22 2.29 -0.63
C THR A 229 -15.71 3.46 -1.47
N VAL A 230 -16.21 3.18 -2.67
CA VAL A 230 -16.85 4.15 -3.57
C VAL A 230 -18.14 3.52 -4.09
N ALA A 231 -19.26 4.22 -3.94
CA ALA A 231 -20.59 3.71 -4.33
C ALA A 231 -20.90 2.29 -3.80
N GLY A 232 -20.50 2.00 -2.55
CA GLY A 232 -20.70 0.70 -1.89
C GLY A 232 -19.73 -0.42 -2.30
N MET A 233 -18.84 -0.18 -3.27
CA MET A 233 -17.82 -1.14 -3.68
C MET A 233 -16.48 -0.84 -3.02
N THR A 234 -15.79 -1.87 -2.52
CA THR A 234 -14.43 -1.72 -1.98
C THR A 234 -13.45 -1.32 -3.07
N LEU A 235 -12.86 -0.14 -2.94
CA LEU A 235 -11.83 0.40 -3.83
C LEU A 235 -10.44 -0.12 -3.44
N LEU A 236 -10.16 -0.11 -2.13
CA LEU A 236 -8.90 -0.54 -1.55
C LEU A 236 -9.10 -1.07 -0.14
N THR A 237 -8.21 -1.98 0.25
CA THR A 237 -7.97 -2.35 1.65
C THR A 237 -6.47 -2.39 1.85
N GLN A 238 -5.96 -1.63 2.82
CA GLN A 238 -4.59 -1.72 3.29
C GLN A 238 -4.56 -2.24 4.72
N GLN A 239 -3.63 -3.14 5.02
CA GLN A 239 -3.43 -3.64 6.38
C GLN A 239 -1.95 -3.67 6.70
N SER A 240 -1.60 -3.21 7.89
CA SER A 240 -0.26 -3.27 8.47
C SER A 240 -0.37 -3.92 9.84
N GLY A 241 0.48 -4.90 10.10
CA GLY A 241 0.54 -5.58 11.38
C GLY A 241 1.98 -5.90 11.75
N GLY A 242 2.27 -5.86 13.04
CA GLY A 242 3.61 -6.08 13.54
C GLY A 242 3.77 -5.78 15.01
N LEU A 243 4.95 -5.29 15.35
CA LEU A 243 5.39 -5.02 16.71
C LEU A 243 5.43 -3.52 16.99
N ILE A 244 5.60 -3.17 18.26
CA ILE A 244 5.97 -1.85 18.73
C ILE A 244 7.34 -1.99 19.41
N ASP A 245 8.37 -1.36 18.86
CA ASP A 245 9.75 -1.43 19.37
C ASP A 245 10.20 -0.07 19.94
N ALA A 246 11.49 0.05 20.29
CA ALA A 246 12.08 1.27 20.85
C ALA A 246 11.94 2.50 19.92
N TYR A 247 11.67 2.29 18.64
CA TYR A 247 11.50 3.32 17.62
C TYR A 247 10.04 3.55 17.23
N GLY A 248 9.08 2.88 17.89
CA GLY A 248 7.64 2.97 17.61
C GLY A 248 7.13 1.82 16.76
N ILE A 249 6.33 2.12 15.74
CA ILE A 249 5.70 1.10 14.90
C ILE A 249 6.76 0.33 14.13
N ALA A 250 6.71 -0.99 14.25
CA ALA A 250 7.65 -1.92 13.68
C ALA A 250 6.89 -2.96 12.83
N PRO A 251 6.58 -2.64 11.56
CA PRO A 251 5.83 -3.55 10.69
C PRO A 251 6.54 -4.89 10.55
N VAL A 252 5.73 -5.95 10.46
CA VAL A 252 6.15 -7.32 10.10
C VAL A 252 5.56 -7.67 8.74
N ARG A 253 4.30 -7.29 8.50
CA ARG A 253 3.62 -7.52 7.22
C ARG A 253 2.70 -6.37 6.87
N PHE A 254 2.79 -5.95 5.61
CA PHE A 254 1.89 -4.99 4.97
C PHE A 254 1.21 -5.65 3.78
N THR A 255 -0.10 -5.47 3.65
CA THR A 255 -0.87 -5.89 2.46
C THR A 255 -1.64 -4.72 1.87
N ASP A 256 -1.67 -4.65 0.54
CA ASP A 256 -2.45 -3.69 -0.22
C ASP A 256 -3.30 -4.43 -1.26
N THR A 257 -4.61 -4.44 -1.04
CA THR A 257 -5.61 -5.03 -1.92
C THR A 257 -6.29 -3.92 -2.71
N ARG A 258 -6.26 -4.03 -4.04
CA ARG A 258 -6.93 -3.10 -4.95
C ARG A 258 -7.97 -3.84 -5.76
N SER A 259 -9.15 -3.23 -5.93
CA SER A 259 -10.28 -3.84 -6.66
C SER A 259 -9.92 -4.36 -8.06
N ARG A 260 -8.97 -3.69 -8.74
CA ARG A 260 -8.54 -4.06 -10.10
C ARG A 260 -7.22 -4.84 -10.18
N LYS A 261 -6.44 -4.95 -9.09
CA LYS A 261 -5.06 -5.48 -9.14
C LYS A 261 -4.80 -6.62 -8.14
N GLY A 262 -5.80 -7.07 -7.40
CA GLY A 262 -5.63 -8.11 -6.38
C GLY A 262 -4.86 -7.62 -5.15
N THR A 263 -4.27 -8.56 -4.41
CA THR A 263 -3.52 -8.30 -3.16
C THR A 263 -2.03 -8.43 -3.39
N ALA A 264 -1.26 -7.42 -2.98
CA ALA A 264 0.19 -7.46 -2.90
C ALA A 264 0.67 -7.24 -1.47
N ALA A 265 1.87 -7.72 -1.13
CA ALA A 265 2.41 -7.63 0.23
C ALA A 265 3.89 -7.23 0.28
N ALA A 266 4.27 -6.57 1.38
CA ALA A 266 5.66 -6.40 1.81
C ALA A 266 5.85 -7.12 3.16
N ASN A 267 6.96 -7.83 3.33
CA ASN A 267 7.30 -8.61 4.51
C ASN A 267 8.62 -8.12 5.08
N PHE A 268 8.61 -7.72 6.35
CA PHE A 268 9.74 -7.16 7.07
C PHE A 268 10.42 -8.28 7.87
N GLN A 269 11.40 -8.95 7.27
CA GLN A 269 12.14 -10.07 7.86
C GLN A 269 13.26 -9.54 8.77
N ARG A 270 12.90 -9.22 10.02
CA ARG A 270 13.80 -8.60 11.02
C ARG A 270 14.99 -9.46 11.40
N ASP A 271 14.77 -10.75 11.52
CA ASP A 271 15.81 -11.77 11.73
C ASP A 271 16.86 -11.77 10.61
N LYS A 272 16.47 -11.42 9.39
CA LYS A 272 17.35 -11.39 8.21
C LYS A 272 17.78 -10.00 7.77
N GLY A 273 17.32 -8.94 8.44
CA GLY A 273 17.63 -7.56 8.09
C GLY A 273 17.16 -7.15 6.69
N LYS A 274 16.05 -7.69 6.18
CA LYS A 274 15.54 -7.36 4.83
C LYS A 274 14.03 -7.28 4.71
N ILE A 275 13.58 -6.62 3.65
CA ILE A 275 12.19 -6.51 3.22
C ILE A 275 12.05 -7.25 1.89
N THR A 276 11.06 -8.12 1.80
CA THR A 276 10.72 -8.86 0.57
C THR A 276 9.25 -8.63 0.18
N TYR A 277 8.92 -8.88 -1.08
CA TYR A 277 7.60 -8.60 -1.62
C TYR A 277 6.94 -9.86 -2.17
N SER A 278 5.61 -9.87 -2.27
CA SER A 278 4.87 -11.03 -2.82
C SER A 278 4.90 -11.10 -4.35
N GLY A 279 5.21 -10.00 -5.03
CA GLY A 279 5.27 -9.93 -6.49
C GLY A 279 6.69 -9.70 -7.00
N PRO A 280 7.29 -8.53 -6.75
CA PRO A 280 8.67 -8.26 -7.11
C PRO A 280 9.67 -9.15 -6.38
N THR A 281 10.74 -9.56 -7.07
CA THR A 281 11.86 -10.34 -6.50
C THR A 281 12.96 -9.48 -5.87
N VAL A 282 12.85 -8.15 -5.98
CA VAL A 282 13.79 -7.22 -5.35
C VAL A 282 13.75 -7.35 -3.84
N GLU A 283 14.92 -7.30 -3.21
CA GLU A 283 15.05 -7.24 -1.76
C GLU A 283 15.58 -5.87 -1.35
N VAL A 284 15.04 -5.34 -0.25
CA VAL A 284 15.43 -4.03 0.28
C VAL A 284 16.00 -4.22 1.68
N PRO A 285 17.15 -3.60 2.02
CA PRO A 285 17.67 -3.66 3.39
C PRO A 285 16.65 -3.12 4.40
N LEU A 286 16.43 -3.86 5.48
CA LEU A 286 15.56 -3.41 6.56
C LEU A 286 16.36 -2.54 7.52
N ILE A 287 16.07 -1.23 7.50
CA ILE A 287 16.67 -0.29 8.44
C ILE A 287 15.79 -0.10 9.68
N PRO A 288 16.36 0.26 10.84
CA PRO A 288 15.59 0.62 12.04
C PRO A 288 14.57 1.72 11.75
N GLY A 289 13.36 1.57 12.30
CA GLY A 289 12.27 2.54 12.09
C GLY A 289 11.62 2.51 10.70
N ALA A 290 11.95 1.55 9.83
CA ALA A 290 11.29 1.39 8.53
C ALA A 290 9.78 1.19 8.67
N GLN A 291 9.02 1.88 7.82
CA GLN A 291 7.56 1.90 7.80
C GLN A 291 7.03 1.35 6.47
N ASP A 292 5.76 0.95 6.46
CA ASP A 292 4.99 0.71 5.22
C ASP A 292 4.11 1.91 4.84
N ARG A 293 3.41 1.80 3.70
CA ARG A 293 2.54 2.84 3.14
C ARG A 293 1.32 3.22 3.99
N LEU A 294 1.05 2.51 5.09
CA LEU A 294 -0.06 2.78 6.00
C LEU A 294 0.42 3.18 7.42
N SER A 295 1.33 2.40 8.00
CA SER A 295 1.90 2.60 9.35
C SER A 295 2.51 3.98 9.56
N TRP A 296 3.09 4.60 8.53
CA TRP A 296 3.68 5.94 8.64
C TRP A 296 2.69 6.99 9.17
N MET A 297 1.38 6.85 8.90
CA MET A 297 0.33 7.78 9.33
C MET A 297 0.20 7.84 10.86
N VAL A 298 0.36 6.69 11.52
CA VAL A 298 0.34 6.61 12.98
C VAL A 298 1.73 6.88 13.55
N GLN A 299 2.79 6.45 12.86
CA GLN A 299 4.17 6.69 13.28
C GLN A 299 4.48 8.19 13.38
N ILE A 300 4.12 9.00 12.38
CA ILE A 300 4.34 10.45 12.44
C ILE A 300 3.60 11.10 13.61
N SER A 301 2.39 10.62 13.93
CA SER A 301 1.63 11.06 15.10
C SER A 301 2.42 10.76 16.39
N GLY A 302 2.94 9.54 16.50
CA GLY A 302 3.77 9.11 17.64
C GLY A 302 5.05 9.90 17.81
N VAL A 303 5.73 10.23 16.71
CA VAL A 303 6.93 11.07 16.69
C VAL A 303 6.61 12.48 17.21
N LEU A 304 5.54 13.10 16.73
CA LEU A 304 5.17 14.45 17.16
C LEU A 304 4.65 14.51 18.60
N ASN A 305 3.99 13.45 19.07
CA ASN A 305 3.62 13.34 20.49
C ASN A 305 4.85 13.25 21.40
N ALA A 306 5.93 12.61 20.95
CA ALA A 306 7.17 12.49 21.70
C ALA A 306 8.06 13.75 21.60
N ASP A 307 8.06 14.43 20.45
CA ASP A 307 8.80 15.67 20.24
C ASP A 307 7.95 16.73 19.49
N PRO A 308 7.10 17.47 20.23
CA PRO A 308 6.25 18.50 19.63
C PRO A 308 7.00 19.64 18.95
N ARG A 309 8.31 19.81 19.22
CA ARG A 309 9.13 20.84 18.57
C ARG A 309 9.28 20.62 17.07
N LEU A 310 9.07 19.38 16.59
CA LEU A 310 9.05 19.05 15.17
C LEU A 310 7.82 19.62 14.45
N ALA A 311 6.76 20.00 15.18
CA ALA A 311 5.55 20.63 14.66
C ALA A 311 5.65 22.17 14.64
N ALA A 312 6.83 22.70 14.28
CA ALA A 312 7.15 24.12 14.21
C ALA A 312 7.94 24.43 12.93
N PRO A 313 8.15 25.71 12.55
CA PRO A 313 9.01 26.07 11.41
C PRO A 313 10.34 25.34 11.43
N ASP A 314 10.81 24.95 10.24
CA ASP A 314 12.00 24.10 10.00
C ASP A 314 11.92 22.65 10.53
N GLY A 315 10.83 22.30 11.21
CA GLY A 315 10.55 20.94 11.66
C GLY A 315 10.45 19.95 10.50
N LYS A 316 11.06 18.77 10.67
CA LYS A 316 10.99 17.67 9.70
C LYS A 316 10.96 16.29 10.35
N VAL A 317 10.24 15.37 9.71
CA VAL A 317 10.20 13.95 10.07
C VAL A 317 10.65 13.13 8.86
N THR A 318 11.72 12.36 9.00
CA THR A 318 12.31 11.56 7.94
C THR A 318 12.07 10.08 8.21
N LEU A 319 11.32 9.39 7.35
CA LEU A 319 10.97 7.98 7.50
C LEU A 319 11.42 7.20 6.27
N PHE A 320 11.93 5.98 6.45
CA PHE A 320 12.05 5.04 5.33
C PHE A 320 10.72 4.33 5.14
N VAL A 321 10.12 4.48 3.97
CA VAL A 321 8.77 3.99 3.68
C VAL A 321 8.80 3.07 2.47
N THR A 322 8.16 1.91 2.58
CA THR A 322 8.01 0.97 1.46
C THR A 322 6.56 0.60 1.17
N GLY A 323 6.21 0.47 -0.11
CA GLY A 323 4.96 -0.12 -0.57
C GLY A 323 5.08 -1.60 -0.93
N SER A 324 3.95 -2.23 -1.22
CA SER A 324 3.90 -3.65 -1.61
C SER A 324 4.45 -3.95 -3.01
N ALA A 325 4.73 -2.92 -3.81
CA ALA A 325 5.24 -3.04 -5.17
C ALA A 325 6.77 -2.90 -5.26
N GLY A 326 7.49 -2.97 -4.14
CA GLY A 326 8.95 -2.79 -4.13
C GLY A 326 9.40 -1.33 -4.16
N ASP A 327 8.45 -0.38 -4.10
CA ASP A 327 8.74 1.04 -4.00
C ASP A 327 9.17 1.37 -2.57
N ALA A 328 10.48 1.44 -2.34
CA ALA A 328 11.07 1.82 -1.05
C ALA A 328 11.87 3.13 -1.21
N ASP A 329 11.60 4.11 -0.35
CA ASP A 329 12.31 5.39 -0.40
C ASP A 329 12.32 6.12 0.96
N VAL A 330 13.21 7.10 1.08
CA VAL A 330 13.25 8.01 2.23
C VAL A 330 12.25 9.14 2.01
N TRP A 331 11.26 9.22 2.90
CA TRP A 331 10.23 10.24 2.92
C TRP A 331 10.60 11.32 3.94
N ILE A 332 10.72 12.55 3.47
CA ILE A 332 11.00 13.71 4.32
C ILE A 332 9.76 14.57 4.37
N PHE A 333 9.03 14.50 5.47
CA PHE A 333 7.91 15.37 5.78
C PHE A 333 8.42 16.66 6.41
N ARG A 334 8.13 17.80 5.81
CA ARG A 334 8.51 19.12 6.32
C ARG A 334 7.28 19.84 6.84
N TYR A 335 7.42 20.53 7.97
CA TYR A 335 6.40 21.42 8.48
C TYR A 335 6.02 22.45 7.40
N ALA A 336 4.72 22.59 7.16
CA ALA A 336 4.15 23.43 6.11
C ALA A 336 3.13 24.44 6.65
N GLY A 337 3.12 24.67 7.97
CA GLY A 337 2.23 25.64 8.61
C GLY A 337 1.18 25.00 9.52
N THR A 338 0.41 25.87 10.16
CA THR A 338 -0.75 25.51 10.96
C THR A 338 -1.98 26.16 10.34
N GLU A 339 -3.06 25.41 10.17
CA GLU A 339 -4.30 25.91 9.60
C GLU A 339 -5.53 25.36 10.31
N ASN A 340 -6.65 26.10 10.21
CA ASN A 340 -7.94 25.66 10.69
C ASN A 340 -8.65 24.90 9.56
N LEU A 341 -8.77 23.59 9.71
CA LEU A 341 -9.47 22.72 8.77
C LEU A 341 -10.93 22.58 9.16
N ARG A 342 -11.83 22.82 8.21
CA ARG A 342 -13.25 22.50 8.36
C ARG A 342 -13.51 21.06 7.92
N THR A 343 -14.12 20.28 8.80
CA THR A 343 -14.54 18.89 8.59
C THR A 343 -16.02 18.74 8.91
N ASP A 344 -16.60 17.58 8.62
CA ASP A 344 -17.99 17.27 8.99
C ASP A 344 -18.20 17.26 10.52
N SER A 345 -17.13 17.00 11.28
CA SER A 345 -17.09 17.02 12.76
C SER A 345 -16.74 18.37 13.38
N GLY A 346 -16.56 19.43 12.59
CA GLY A 346 -16.29 20.79 13.09
C GLY A 346 -15.01 21.42 12.53
N ILE A 347 -14.47 22.40 13.25
CA ILE A 347 -13.23 23.09 12.86
C ILE A 347 -12.09 22.58 13.74
N TRP A 348 -11.01 22.16 13.09
CA TRP A 348 -9.83 21.60 13.74
C TRP A 348 -8.60 22.43 13.44
N LYS A 349 -7.88 22.85 14.49
CA LYS A 349 -6.54 23.40 14.33
C LYS A 349 -5.57 22.25 14.05
N ALA A 350 -4.94 22.26 12.88
CA ALA A 350 -4.07 21.20 12.43
C ALA A 350 -2.70 21.73 11.98
N VAL A 351 -1.67 20.96 12.26
CA VAL A 351 -0.32 21.20 11.73
C VAL A 351 -0.16 20.42 10.44
N LYS A 352 0.22 21.10 9.37
CA LYS A 352 0.43 20.52 8.06
C LYS A 352 1.88 20.08 7.90
N PHE A 353 2.07 18.88 7.36
CA PHE A 353 3.36 18.41 6.86
C PHE A 353 3.25 18.05 5.38
N THR A 354 4.29 18.38 4.61
CA THR A 354 4.38 18.07 3.19
C THR A 354 5.64 17.28 2.89
N ARG A 355 5.49 16.23 2.09
CA ARG A 355 6.57 15.52 1.41
C ARG A 355 6.49 15.86 -0.08
N GLU A 356 7.51 16.54 -0.57
CA GLU A 356 7.65 16.84 -2.00
C GLU A 356 8.20 15.64 -2.78
N PRO A 357 7.83 15.49 -4.06
CA PRO A 357 8.37 14.46 -4.94
C PRO A 357 9.87 14.68 -5.16
N ARG A 358 10.70 13.64 -5.01
CA ARG A 358 12.15 13.71 -5.24
C ARG A 358 12.59 13.12 -6.58
N LYS A 359 11.70 12.41 -7.27
CA LYS A 359 11.95 11.68 -8.52
C LYS A 359 10.77 11.84 -9.47
N ALA A 360 10.98 11.57 -10.76
CA ALA A 360 9.88 11.45 -11.70
C ALA A 360 8.88 10.38 -11.21
N TYR A 361 7.58 10.63 -11.37
CA TYR A 361 6.48 9.76 -10.93
C TYR A 361 6.33 9.58 -9.41
N ASP A 362 7.12 10.30 -8.61
CA ASP A 362 6.90 10.36 -7.18
C ASP A 362 5.59 11.11 -6.86
N ARG A 363 5.11 11.02 -5.62
CA ARG A 363 3.85 11.64 -5.20
C ARG A 363 4.10 12.74 -4.18
N THR A 364 3.47 13.89 -4.33
CA THR A 364 3.34 14.81 -3.21
C THR A 364 2.43 14.19 -2.17
N VAL A 365 2.86 14.18 -0.91
CA VAL A 365 2.03 13.72 0.22
C VAL A 365 1.89 14.87 1.19
N GLU A 366 0.66 15.28 1.45
CA GLU A 366 0.31 16.29 2.43
C GLU A 366 -0.51 15.62 3.54
N VAL A 367 -0.18 15.92 4.79
CA VAL A 367 -0.90 15.40 5.95
C VAL A 367 -1.14 16.52 6.95
N TRP A 368 -2.34 16.56 7.51
CA TRP A 368 -2.74 17.51 8.54
C TRP A 368 -3.04 16.76 9.82
N LEU A 369 -2.31 17.11 10.86
CA LEU A 369 -2.26 16.40 12.13
C LEU A 369 -2.86 17.29 13.21
N ALA A 370 -3.85 16.81 13.96
CA ALA A 370 -4.52 17.60 14.99
C ALA A 370 -3.79 17.47 16.35
N PRO A 371 -3.06 18.49 16.84
CA PRO A 371 -2.29 18.38 18.08
C PRO A 371 -3.14 18.06 19.31
N THR A 372 -4.39 18.55 19.33
CA THR A 372 -5.37 18.29 20.41
C THR A 372 -5.92 16.87 20.43
N ARG A 373 -5.58 16.04 19.42
CA ARG A 373 -5.97 14.64 19.30
C ARG A 373 -4.76 13.78 18.99
N ASN A 374 -3.72 13.87 19.81
CA ASN A 374 -2.52 13.04 19.70
C ASN A 374 -1.84 13.10 18.32
N HIS A 375 -1.90 14.27 17.68
CA HIS A 375 -1.41 14.50 16.32
C HIS A 375 -2.02 13.56 15.27
N LEU A 376 -3.25 13.08 15.45
CA LEU A 376 -3.88 12.16 14.50
C LEU A 376 -4.14 12.83 13.13
N PRO A 377 -4.04 12.06 12.01
CA PRO A 377 -4.18 12.57 10.66
C PRO A 377 -5.64 12.84 10.32
N ILE A 378 -6.08 14.09 10.48
CA ILE A 378 -7.47 14.50 10.16
C ILE A 378 -7.68 14.78 8.67
N ARG A 379 -6.59 14.98 7.92
CA ARG A 379 -6.61 15.04 6.46
C ARG A 379 -5.32 14.46 5.91
N ALA A 380 -5.41 13.72 4.81
CA ALA A 380 -4.25 13.26 4.06
C ALA A 380 -4.55 13.35 2.56
N ARG A 381 -3.62 13.94 1.79
CA ARG A 381 -3.74 14.11 0.34
C ARG A 381 -2.51 13.57 -0.34
N PHE A 382 -2.73 12.76 -1.37
CA PHE A 382 -1.70 12.11 -2.17
C PHE A 382 -1.90 12.51 -3.62
N THR A 383 -1.02 13.33 -4.15
CA THR A 383 -1.11 13.85 -5.52
C THR A 383 -0.03 13.21 -6.37
N ALA A 384 -0.42 12.55 -7.46
CA ALA A 384 0.54 11.98 -8.39
C ALA A 384 1.14 13.07 -9.30
N SER A 385 2.47 13.08 -9.45
CA SER A 385 3.15 14.11 -10.25
C SER A 385 2.88 14.00 -11.77
N ALA A 386 2.37 12.87 -12.26
CA ALA A 386 2.18 12.63 -13.70
C ALA A 386 0.87 13.18 -14.25
N ASP A 387 -0.24 13.04 -13.52
CA ASP A 387 -1.58 13.40 -13.97
C ASP A 387 -2.30 14.39 -13.05
N GLY A 388 -1.67 14.79 -11.93
CA GLY A 388 -2.26 15.69 -10.93
C GLY A 388 -3.43 15.07 -10.17
N ALA A 389 -3.76 13.79 -10.39
CA ALA A 389 -4.86 13.13 -9.71
C ALA A 389 -4.53 13.01 -8.23
N ALA A 390 -5.40 13.58 -7.39
CA ALA A 390 -5.29 13.52 -5.94
C ALA A 390 -6.21 12.44 -5.37
N PHE A 391 -5.68 11.65 -4.44
CA PHE A 391 -6.47 10.84 -3.51
C PHE A 391 -6.45 11.56 -2.16
N GLU A 392 -7.62 11.85 -1.62
CA GLU A 392 -7.77 12.60 -0.38
C GLU A 392 -8.63 11.83 0.62
N LEU A 393 -8.19 11.86 1.88
CA LEU A 393 -8.94 11.45 3.06
C LEU A 393 -9.18 12.71 3.88
N LEU A 394 -10.44 13.03 4.18
CA LEU A 394 -10.81 14.15 5.06
C LEU A 394 -11.75 13.65 6.16
N LEU A 395 -11.39 13.91 7.41
CA LEU A 395 -12.07 13.40 8.59
C LEU A 395 -13.56 13.70 8.54
N ARG A 396 -14.37 12.67 8.83
CA ARG A 396 -15.79 12.82 9.16
C ARG A 396 -16.00 12.67 10.65
N ASP A 397 -15.43 11.63 11.22
CA ASP A 397 -15.66 11.29 12.62
C ASP A 397 -14.49 10.49 13.21
N ILE A 398 -14.33 10.58 14.52
CA ILE A 398 -13.33 9.86 15.29
C ILE A 398 -13.95 9.25 16.54
N GLU A 399 -13.86 7.93 16.63
CA GLU A 399 -14.23 7.16 17.80
C GLU A 399 -12.94 6.79 18.54
N SER A 400 -12.88 7.19 19.81
CA SER A 400 -11.94 6.64 20.79
C SER A 400 -12.71 5.62 21.64
N PRO A 401 -12.10 4.48 22.01
CA PRO A 401 -12.75 3.42 22.78
C PRO A 401 -13.28 3.88 24.14
#